data_AF-A0A9X2L2T1-F1
#
_entry.id   AF-A0A9X2L2T1-F1
#
_cell.length_a   1.000
_cell.length_b   1.000
_cell.length_c   1.000
_cell.angle_alpha   90.00
_cell.angle_beta   90.00
_cell.angle_gamma   90.00
#
_symmetry.space_group_name_H-M   'P 1'
#
loop_
_entity.id
_entity.type
_entity.pdbx_description
1 polymer ?
#
loop_
_entity_poly.entity_id
_entity_poly.type
_entity_poly.pdbx_seq_one_letter_code
_entity_poly.pdbx_strand_id
1 'polypeptide(L)'
;MRTLLFIILTAGLLTACNQSEQKAEQEQTLEQQVNSLVEEAKFEDAMAILDGRPTSPEVVALKENVHLQHGIYLIYNSDPSQMRENANNALREFIAVLEINPENEKAIAETEQILGIYRTFPDRSPEPEIMEKLKELGFEI
;
A
#
# COMPACT_ATOMS: atom_id res chain seq x y z
N MET A 1 -10.33 0.54 -85.65
CA MET A 1 -10.12 2.00 -85.69
C MET A 1 -9.08 2.35 -84.64
N ARG A 2 -8.06 3.12 -85.03
CA ARG A 2 -7.13 3.80 -84.13
C ARG A 2 -7.83 5.06 -83.62
N THR A 3 -7.79 5.30 -82.32
CA THR A 3 -7.54 6.66 -81.81
C THR A 3 -7.00 6.59 -80.39
N LEU A 4 -5.81 7.14 -80.22
CA LEU A 4 -5.23 7.57 -78.96
C LEU A 4 -6.14 8.59 -78.28
N LEU A 5 -6.13 8.63 -76.94
CA LEU A 5 -6.06 9.90 -76.24
C LEU A 5 -5.19 9.80 -74.98
N PHE A 6 -4.46 10.88 -74.77
CA PHE A 6 -3.31 11.13 -73.91
C PHE A 6 -3.71 11.57 -72.48
N ILE A 7 -2.90 11.17 -71.48
CA ILE A 7 -2.34 11.92 -70.31
C ILE A 7 -3.35 12.64 -69.38
N ILE A 8 -3.31 12.51 -68.04
CA ILE A 8 -2.53 13.30 -67.04
C ILE A 8 -2.86 12.69 -65.65
N LEU A 9 -1.93 11.98 -65.00
CA LEU A 9 -1.05 12.45 -63.92
C LEU A 9 -1.76 13.30 -62.83
N THR A 10 -2.24 12.66 -61.76
CA THR A 10 -2.19 13.25 -60.42
C THR A 10 -1.73 12.20 -59.42
N ALA A 11 -0.51 12.43 -58.95
CA ALA A 11 0.06 11.78 -57.79
C ALA A 11 -0.76 12.19 -56.56
N GLY A 12 -1.37 11.20 -55.92
CA GLY A 12 -2.00 11.33 -54.61
C GLY A 12 -1.57 10.16 -53.74
N LEU A 13 -0.25 9.97 -53.58
CA LEU A 13 0.29 9.15 -52.49
C LEU A 13 -0.03 9.88 -51.18
N LEU A 14 -1.23 9.65 -50.65
CA LEU A 14 -1.45 9.79 -49.22
C LEU A 14 -0.71 8.60 -48.58
N THR A 15 0.56 8.82 -48.30
CA THR A 15 1.24 8.13 -47.20
C THR A 15 0.43 8.40 -45.95
N ALA A 16 -0.52 7.51 -45.66
CA ALA A 16 -0.98 7.29 -44.31
C ALA A 16 0.24 6.80 -43.53
N CYS A 17 1.01 7.74 -43.01
CA CYS A 17 1.87 7.49 -41.87
C CYS A 17 0.93 6.97 -40.79
N ASN A 18 0.89 5.65 -40.65
CA ASN A 18 0.35 4.97 -39.50
C ASN A 18 1.28 5.38 -38.36
N GLN A 19 1.01 6.55 -37.79
CA GLN A 19 1.60 7.01 -36.56
C GLN A 19 1.00 6.10 -35.50
N SER A 20 1.59 4.91 -35.39
CA SER A 20 1.46 4.09 -34.21
C SER A 20 1.97 4.96 -33.07
N GLU A 21 1.04 5.67 -32.43
CA GLU A 21 1.21 6.18 -31.10
C GLU A 21 1.55 4.97 -30.23
N GLN A 22 2.85 4.63 -30.17
CA GLN A 22 3.40 3.96 -29.02
C GLN A 22 3.14 4.92 -27.86
N LYS A 23 2.01 4.73 -27.19
CA LYS A 23 1.90 5.10 -25.79
C LYS A 23 3.10 4.46 -25.12
N ALA A 24 4.11 5.26 -24.80
CA ALA A 24 5.06 4.87 -23.79
C ALA A 24 4.19 4.64 -22.53
N GLU A 25 3.91 3.39 -22.21
CA GLU A 25 3.43 3.03 -20.89
C GLU A 25 4.48 3.58 -19.93
N GLN A 26 4.16 4.69 -19.25
CA GLN A 26 5.02 5.20 -18.20
C GLN A 26 5.04 4.10 -17.13
N GLU A 27 6.16 3.38 -17.03
CA GLU A 27 6.39 2.45 -15.94
C GLU A 27 6.16 3.20 -14.62
N GLN A 28 5.18 2.74 -13.84
CA GLN A 28 4.88 3.33 -12.53
C GLN A 28 6.11 3.18 -11.62
N THR A 29 6.37 4.19 -10.80
CA THR A 29 7.41 4.09 -9.76
C THR A 29 7.04 3.02 -8.74
N LEU A 30 8.02 2.53 -7.97
CA LEU A 30 7.77 1.57 -6.89
C LEU A 30 6.75 2.13 -5.89
N GLU A 31 6.94 3.36 -5.44
CA GLU A 31 6.01 4.07 -4.56
C GLU A 31 4.59 4.10 -5.13
N GLN A 32 4.43 4.43 -6.42
CA GLN A 32 3.11 4.46 -7.07
C GLN A 32 2.44 3.08 -7.09
N GLN A 33 3.21 2.02 -7.38
CA GLN A 33 2.69 0.65 -7.39
C GLN A 33 2.22 0.23 -5.99
N VAL A 34 3.04 0.48 -4.96
CA VAL A 34 2.72 0.15 -3.57
C VAL A 34 1.52 0.94 -3.07
N ASN A 35 1.48 2.25 -3.31
CA ASN A 35 0.38 3.10 -2.87
C ASN A 35 -0.95 2.69 -3.53
N SER A 36 -0.94 2.31 -4.82
CA SER A 36 -2.13 1.78 -5.49
C SER A 36 -2.66 0.52 -4.82
N LEU A 37 -1.78 -0.40 -4.40
CA LEU A 37 -2.20 -1.63 -3.70
C LEU A 37 -2.74 -1.32 -2.31
N VAL A 38 -2.13 -0.38 -1.58
CA VAL A 38 -2.61 0.10 -0.28
C VAL A 38 -4.01 0.73 -0.39
N GLU A 39 -4.24 1.57 -1.41
CA GLU A 39 -5.56 2.17 -1.68
C GLU A 39 -6.63 1.12 -2.00
N GLU A 40 -6.23 0.00 -2.63
CA GLU A 40 -7.10 -1.15 -2.89
C GLU A 40 -7.21 -2.12 -1.71
N ALA A 41 -6.63 -1.79 -0.54
CA ALA A 41 -6.56 -2.64 0.64
C ALA A 41 -5.88 -4.01 0.40
N LYS A 42 -4.92 -4.06 -0.53
CA LYS A 42 -4.09 -5.24 -0.85
C LYS A 42 -2.73 -5.14 -0.15
N PHE A 43 -2.75 -5.14 1.17
CA PHE A 43 -1.55 -4.89 1.99
C PHE A 43 -0.51 -6.00 1.85
N GLU A 44 -0.94 -7.25 1.74
CA GLU A 44 -0.07 -8.42 1.56
C GLU A 44 0.65 -8.38 0.21
N ASP A 45 -0.06 -8.01 -0.85
CA ASP A 45 0.54 -7.85 -2.18
C ASP A 45 1.55 -6.69 -2.18
N ALA A 46 1.21 -5.57 -1.52
CA ALA A 46 2.10 -4.43 -1.37
C ALA A 46 3.39 -4.82 -0.62
N MET A 47 3.26 -5.57 0.48
CA MET A 47 4.39 -6.04 1.26
C MET A 47 5.25 -7.06 0.48
N ALA A 48 4.61 -7.98 -0.26
CA ALA A 48 5.33 -8.96 -1.07
C ALA A 48 6.22 -8.30 -2.15
N ILE A 49 5.77 -7.20 -2.76
CA ILE A 49 6.60 -6.41 -3.69
C ILE A 49 7.84 -5.82 -2.98
N LEU A 50 7.67 -5.35 -1.74
CA LEU A 50 8.74 -4.74 -0.96
C LEU A 50 9.73 -5.76 -0.40
N ASP A 51 9.26 -6.94 0.00
CA ASP A 51 10.10 -8.05 0.49
C ASP A 51 10.99 -8.65 -0.61
N GLY A 52 10.54 -8.59 -1.87
CA GLY A 52 11.35 -9.01 -3.02
C GLY A 52 12.49 -8.06 -3.39
N ARG A 53 12.65 -6.93 -2.68
CA ARG A 53 13.60 -5.87 -3.04
C ARG A 53 14.75 -5.75 -2.03
N PRO A 54 15.94 -5.33 -2.47
CA PRO A 54 17.01 -4.97 -1.56
C PRO A 54 16.58 -3.86 -0.60
N THR A 55 16.99 -3.96 0.66
CA THR A 55 16.74 -2.90 1.65
C THR A 55 17.37 -1.59 1.20
N SER A 56 16.54 -0.55 1.11
CA SER A 56 16.92 0.84 0.83
C SER A 56 16.06 1.78 1.68
N PRO A 57 16.45 3.05 1.86
CA PRO A 57 15.63 4.01 2.59
C PRO A 57 14.20 4.14 2.02
N GLU A 58 14.04 4.09 0.70
CA GLU A 58 12.73 4.09 0.03
C GLU A 58 11.91 2.84 0.41
N VAL A 59 12.51 1.64 0.32
CA VAL A 59 11.81 0.39 0.67
C VAL A 59 11.41 0.36 2.14
N VAL A 60 12.28 0.84 3.04
CA VAL A 60 11.97 0.90 4.48
C VAL A 60 10.81 1.85 4.75
N ALA A 61 10.82 3.05 4.15
CA ALA A 61 9.72 4.02 4.30
C ALA A 61 8.39 3.48 3.73
N LEU A 62 8.44 2.76 2.61
CA LEU A 62 7.24 2.13 2.05
C LEU A 62 6.71 1.01 2.94
N LYS A 63 7.58 0.18 3.55
CA LYS A 63 7.15 -0.85 4.50
C LYS A 63 6.49 -0.24 5.74
N GLU A 64 7.10 0.82 6.29
CA GLU A 64 6.51 1.59 7.39
C GLU A 64 5.10 2.06 7.04
N ASN A 65 4.91 2.66 5.85
CA ASN A 65 3.61 3.13 5.41
C ASN A 65 2.60 1.98 5.20
N VAL A 66 3.01 0.85 4.59
CA VAL A 66 2.11 -0.31 4.39
C VAL A 66 1.61 -0.84 5.73
N HIS A 67 2.51 -1.05 6.71
CA HIS A 67 2.12 -1.48 8.05
C HIS A 67 1.17 -0.48 8.71
N LEU A 68 1.48 0.82 8.64
CA LEU A 68 0.64 1.86 9.22
C LEU A 68 -0.78 1.85 8.64
N GLN A 69 -0.90 1.80 7.30
CA GLN A 69 -2.20 1.79 6.64
C GLN A 69 -2.96 0.48 6.88
N HIS A 70 -2.27 -0.65 6.96
CA HIS A 70 -2.89 -1.93 7.27
C HIS A 70 -3.49 -1.94 8.67
N GLY A 71 -2.73 -1.50 9.68
CA GLY A 71 -3.22 -1.39 11.05
C GLY A 71 -4.43 -0.47 11.18
N ILE A 72 -4.43 0.68 10.49
CA ILE A 72 -5.58 1.59 10.44
C ILE A 72 -6.79 0.89 9.80
N TYR A 73 -6.62 0.26 8.64
CA TYR A 73 -7.70 -0.45 7.97
C TYR A 73 -8.34 -1.52 8.87
N LEU A 74 -7.53 -2.30 9.58
CA LEU A 74 -8.00 -3.33 10.52
C LEU A 74 -8.87 -2.75 11.65
N ILE A 75 -8.67 -1.50 12.07
CA ILE A 75 -9.51 -0.89 13.12
C ILE A 75 -10.79 -0.30 12.55
N TYR A 76 -10.71 0.36 11.39
CA TYR A 76 -11.81 1.20 10.91
C TYR A 76 -12.72 0.51 9.87
N ASN A 77 -12.32 -0.62 9.31
CA ASN A 77 -13.06 -1.31 8.24
C ASN A 77 -13.58 -2.70 8.64
N SER A 78 -13.44 -3.06 9.92
CA SER A 78 -13.71 -4.41 10.42
C SER A 78 -15.16 -4.66 10.84
N ASP A 79 -15.62 -5.90 10.66
CA ASP A 79 -16.88 -6.39 11.23
C ASP A 79 -16.79 -6.38 12.77
N PRO A 80 -17.80 -5.87 13.50
CA PRO A 80 -17.80 -5.86 14.97
C PRO A 80 -17.56 -7.23 15.62
N SER A 81 -17.95 -8.32 14.97
CA SER A 81 -17.73 -9.69 15.46
C SER A 81 -16.25 -10.09 15.47
N GLN A 82 -15.42 -9.46 14.63
CA GLN A 82 -13.98 -9.71 14.48
C GLN A 82 -13.11 -8.67 15.20
N MET A 83 -13.73 -7.68 15.85
CA MET A 83 -13.03 -6.52 16.42
C MET A 83 -11.87 -6.89 17.35
N ARG A 84 -11.99 -7.97 18.13
CA ARG A 84 -10.89 -8.42 19.01
C ARG A 84 -9.70 -8.93 18.21
N GLU A 85 -9.94 -9.78 17.22
CA GLU A 85 -8.87 -10.33 16.38
C GLU A 85 -8.21 -9.20 15.59
N ASN A 86 -9.01 -8.33 15.00
CA ASN A 86 -8.50 -7.22 14.20
C ASN A 86 -7.77 -6.17 15.05
N ALA A 87 -8.17 -5.95 16.31
CA ALA A 87 -7.39 -5.12 17.23
C ALA A 87 -6.01 -5.74 17.55
N ASN A 88 -5.92 -7.05 17.73
CA ASN A 88 -4.62 -7.71 17.94
C ASN A 88 -3.75 -7.64 16.68
N ASN A 89 -4.34 -7.85 15.49
CA ASN A 89 -3.62 -7.72 14.23
C ASN A 89 -3.15 -6.27 14.00
N ALA A 90 -4.00 -5.27 14.24
CA ALA A 90 -3.62 -3.87 14.14
C ALA A 90 -2.47 -3.50 15.08
N LEU A 91 -2.48 -4.01 16.32
CA LEU A 91 -1.37 -3.80 17.24
C LEU A 91 -0.06 -4.41 16.73
N ARG A 92 -0.08 -5.57 16.07
CA ARG A 92 1.12 -6.15 15.42
C ARG A 92 1.62 -5.25 14.30
N GLU A 93 0.72 -4.71 13.48
CA GLU A 93 1.08 -3.77 12.42
C GLU A 93 1.71 -2.49 12.99
N PHE A 94 1.13 -1.90 14.04
CA PHE A 94 1.70 -0.71 14.67
C PHE A 94 3.02 -0.99 15.39
N ILE A 95 3.20 -2.17 15.99
CA ILE A 95 4.51 -2.59 16.51
C ILE A 95 5.55 -2.61 15.37
N ALA A 96 5.22 -3.18 14.21
CA ALA A 96 6.13 -3.20 13.07
C ALA A 96 6.49 -1.78 12.58
N VAL A 97 5.54 -0.84 12.59
CA VAL A 97 5.82 0.59 12.32
C VAL A 97 6.82 1.14 13.33
N LEU A 98 6.61 0.89 14.62
CA LEU A 98 7.45 1.45 15.70
C LEU A 98 8.83 0.80 15.79
N GLU A 99 8.99 -0.44 15.32
CA GLU A 99 10.29 -1.08 15.15
C GLU A 99 11.10 -0.43 14.01
N ILE A 100 10.43 0.10 12.98
CA ILE A 100 11.06 0.87 11.89
C ILE A 100 11.33 2.32 12.32
N ASN A 101 10.32 2.96 12.89
CA ASN A 101 10.31 4.36 13.29
C ASN A 101 9.66 4.52 14.68
N PRO A 102 10.45 4.50 15.77
CA PRO A 102 9.94 4.60 17.13
C PRO A 102 9.21 5.92 17.45
N GLU A 103 9.41 6.96 16.64
CA GLU A 103 8.79 8.28 16.83
C GLU A 103 7.55 8.48 15.94
N ASN A 104 7.02 7.43 15.30
CA ASN A 104 5.82 7.53 14.47
C ASN A 104 4.59 7.87 15.32
N GLU A 105 4.25 9.17 15.40
CA GLU A 105 3.16 9.70 16.23
C GLU A 105 1.82 9.03 15.94
N LYS A 106 1.56 8.65 14.68
CA LYS A 106 0.30 8.03 14.28
C LYS A 106 0.20 6.61 14.83
N ALA A 107 1.23 5.80 14.70
CA ALA A 107 1.24 4.44 15.25
C ALA A 107 1.17 4.44 16.79
N ILE A 108 1.84 5.40 17.45
CA ILE A 108 1.73 5.59 18.91
C ILE A 108 0.28 5.89 19.30
N ALA A 109 -0.34 6.89 18.68
CA ALA A 109 -1.70 7.32 19.02
C ALA A 109 -2.74 6.20 18.80
N GLU A 110 -2.64 5.45 17.69
CA GLU A 110 -3.56 4.34 17.42
C GLU A 110 -3.35 3.18 18.40
N THR A 111 -2.10 2.89 18.76
CA THR A 111 -1.77 1.88 19.78
C THR A 111 -2.37 2.27 21.14
N GLU A 112 -2.18 3.51 21.58
CA GLU A 112 -2.77 4.03 22.82
C GLU A 112 -4.30 3.99 22.80
N GLN A 113 -4.91 4.30 21.67
CA GLN A 113 -6.36 4.23 21.50
C GLN A 113 -6.88 2.80 21.72
N ILE A 114 -6.26 1.81 21.08
CA ILE A 114 -6.64 0.40 21.23
C ILE A 114 -6.45 -0.06 22.69
N LEU A 115 -5.31 0.26 23.30
CA LEU A 115 -5.06 -0.06 24.71
C LEU A 115 -6.07 0.62 25.64
N GLY A 116 -6.44 1.86 25.35
CA GLY A 116 -7.50 2.60 26.04
C GLY A 116 -8.84 1.87 26.01
N ILE A 117 -9.22 1.32 24.86
CA ILE A 117 -10.44 0.49 24.73
C ILE A 117 -10.34 -0.76 25.60
N TYR A 118 -9.22 -1.48 25.58
CA TYR A 118 -9.05 -2.68 26.42
C TYR A 118 -9.17 -2.38 27.91
N ARG A 119 -8.63 -1.26 28.39
CA ARG A 119 -8.75 -0.85 29.81
C ARG A 119 -10.19 -0.65 30.27
N THR A 120 -11.15 -0.47 29.36
CA THR A 120 -12.58 -0.41 29.69
C THR A 120 -13.22 -1.78 29.97
N PHE A 121 -12.52 -2.88 29.67
CA PHE A 121 -12.97 -4.26 29.84
C PHE A 121 -12.04 -5.02 30.81
N PRO A 122 -12.44 -5.23 32.08
CA PRO A 122 -11.55 -5.71 33.14
C PRO A 122 -10.95 -7.11 32.90
N ASP A 123 -11.63 -7.95 32.11
CA ASP A 123 -11.20 -9.33 31.82
C ASP A 123 -10.67 -9.50 30.38
N ARG A 124 -10.31 -8.40 29.71
CA ARG A 124 -9.80 -8.44 28.33
C ARG A 124 -8.51 -7.66 28.21
N SER A 125 -7.60 -8.24 27.44
CA SER A 125 -6.35 -7.62 27.05
C SER A 125 -5.99 -8.02 25.61
N PRO A 126 -5.04 -7.31 24.98
CA PRO A 126 -4.28 -7.86 23.87
C PRO A 126 -3.63 -9.19 24.24
N GLU A 127 -3.20 -9.93 23.21
CA GLU A 127 -2.50 -11.20 23.37
C GLU A 127 -1.16 -11.01 24.11
N PRO A 128 -0.72 -11.99 24.92
CA PRO A 128 0.45 -11.83 25.78
C PRO A 128 1.73 -11.41 25.06
N GLU A 129 1.96 -11.94 23.86
CA GLU A 129 3.11 -11.60 23.01
C GLU A 129 3.10 -10.14 22.53
N ILE A 130 1.92 -9.60 22.23
CA ILE A 130 1.74 -8.19 21.86
C ILE A 130 2.03 -7.31 23.08
N MET A 131 1.51 -7.71 24.25
CA MET A 131 1.73 -6.99 25.51
C MET A 131 3.22 -6.92 25.88
N GLU A 132 3.95 -8.02 25.68
CA GLU A 132 5.40 -8.07 25.88
C GLU A 132 6.12 -7.08 24.94
N LYS A 133 5.79 -7.08 23.65
CA LYS A 133 6.38 -6.17 22.67
C LYS A 133 6.06 -4.70 22.93
N LEU A 134 4.81 -4.38 23.25
CA LEU A 134 4.41 -3.02 23.58
C LEU A 134 5.11 -2.52 24.85
N LYS A 135 5.33 -3.39 25.83
CA LYS A 135 6.13 -3.06 27.01
C LYS A 135 7.60 -2.79 26.66
N GLU A 136 8.20 -3.57 25.77
CA GLU A 136 9.57 -3.32 25.26
C GLU A 136 9.68 -1.95 24.56
N LEU A 137 8.63 -1.55 23.84
CA LEU A 137 8.52 -0.25 23.17
C LEU A 137 8.15 0.92 24.11
N GLY A 138 7.93 0.65 25.41
CA GLY A 138 7.71 1.68 26.43
C GLY A 138 6.26 2.07 26.67
N PHE A 139 5.29 1.33 26.14
CA PHE A 139 3.87 1.57 26.43
C PHE A 139 3.51 1.15 27.85
N GLU A 140 2.57 1.88 28.46
CA GLU A 140 1.95 1.49 29.71
C GLU A 140 0.88 0.42 29.46
N ILE A 141 1.04 -0.73 30.10
CA ILE A 141 0.21 -1.93 29.87
C ILE A 141 -0.62 -2.25 31.12
#